data_AF-A0A0Q8ETV5-F1
#
_entry.id   AF-A0A0Q8ETV5-F1
#
_cell.length_a   1.000
_cell.length_b   1.000
_cell.length_c   1.000
_cell.angle_alpha   90.00
_cell.angle_beta   90.00
_cell.angle_gamma   90.00
#
_symmetry.space_group_name_H-M   'P 1'
#
loop_
_entity.id
_entity.type
_entity.pdbx_description
1 polymer ?
#
loop_
_entity_poly.entity_id
_entity_poly.type
_entity_poly.pdbx_seq_one_letter_code
_entity_poly.pdbx_strand_id
1 'polypeptide(L)'
;MVASLFAIASTLSPANAQSRRPAAAQETNTASASLYAVNAASLATAMTYCMKVHGPLRVGSRGEACFREARNLLASYGLKTHAARIEQACHEPAQFNTCITPQIGRLVMELNAHLDERRP
;
A
#
# COMPACT_ATOMS: atom_id res chain seq x y z
N MET A 1 24.63 27.59 66.30
CA MET A 1 24.22 27.67 64.88
C MET A 1 25.23 26.92 64.06
N VAL A 2 24.92 25.69 63.61
CA VAL A 2 25.80 24.91 62.73
C VAL A 2 25.03 24.70 61.42
N ALA A 3 25.52 25.33 60.35
CA ALA A 3 24.93 25.25 59.03
C ALA A 3 25.48 24.01 58.30
N SER A 4 24.61 23.04 58.05
CA SER A 4 24.92 21.84 57.27
C SER A 4 24.98 22.19 55.78
N LEU A 5 26.12 21.92 55.15
CA LEU A 5 26.32 21.99 53.71
C LEU A 5 25.57 20.85 53.01
N PHE A 6 24.68 21.19 52.07
CA PHE A 6 24.13 20.24 51.10
C PHE A 6 25.05 20.17 49.88
N ALA A 7 25.70 19.02 49.67
CA ALA A 7 26.40 18.70 48.43
C ALA A 7 25.42 17.98 47.48
N ILE A 8 25.03 18.64 46.38
CA ILE A 8 24.22 18.03 45.31
C ILE A 8 25.19 17.52 44.24
N ALA A 9 25.46 16.22 44.27
CA ALA A 9 26.22 15.54 43.22
C ALA A 9 25.37 15.47 41.95
N SER A 10 25.74 16.25 40.93
CA SER A 10 25.15 16.18 39.59
C SER A 10 25.81 15.03 38.83
N THR A 11 25.14 13.89 38.72
CA THR A 11 25.56 12.81 37.83
C THR A 11 25.17 13.14 36.39
N LEU A 12 26.18 13.49 35.59
CA LEU A 12 26.08 13.59 34.13
C LEU A 12 25.74 12.20 33.56
N SER A 13 24.55 12.06 32.97
CA SER A 13 24.22 10.89 32.14
C SER A 13 24.87 11.05 30.76
N PRO A 14 25.64 10.07 30.27
CA PRO A 14 26.20 10.13 28.92
C PRO A 14 25.07 9.95 27.90
N ALA A 15 24.92 10.94 27.02
CA ALA A 15 24.05 10.86 25.86
C ALA A 15 24.47 9.67 24.97
N ASN A 16 23.52 8.78 24.72
CA ASN A 16 23.66 7.67 23.78
C ASN A 16 23.96 8.22 22.38
N ALA A 17 25.22 8.21 21.98
CA ALA A 17 25.65 8.48 20.62
C ALA A 17 25.23 7.30 19.73
N GLN A 18 24.00 7.36 19.21
CA GLN A 18 23.55 6.45 18.15
C GLN A 18 24.36 6.72 16.89
N SER A 19 25.40 5.92 16.69
CA SER A 19 26.10 5.78 15.42
C SER A 19 25.09 5.41 14.34
N ARG A 20 24.73 6.38 13.48
CA ARG A 20 23.99 6.12 12.23
C ARG A 20 24.90 5.29 11.33
N ARG A 21 24.76 3.97 11.40
CA ARG A 21 25.22 3.09 10.31
C ARG A 21 24.43 3.49 9.04
N PRO A 22 25.08 3.60 7.87
CA PRO A 22 24.35 3.76 6.63
C PRO A 22 23.43 2.55 6.50
N ALA A 23 22.13 2.79 6.29
CA ALA A 23 21.18 1.74 5.99
C ALA A 23 21.72 1.02 4.74
N ALA A 24 22.13 -0.24 4.90
CA ALA A 24 22.33 -1.12 3.76
C ALA A 24 21.06 -1.04 2.93
N ALA A 25 21.19 -0.74 1.63
CA ALA A 25 20.07 -0.71 0.71
C ALA A 25 19.35 -2.06 0.85
N GLN A 26 18.19 -2.04 1.51
CA GLN A 26 17.33 -3.21 1.59
C GLN A 26 17.03 -3.60 0.15
N GLU A 27 17.40 -4.83 -0.23
CA GLU A 27 16.83 -5.49 -1.38
C GLU A 27 15.32 -5.27 -1.27
N THR A 28 14.81 -4.39 -2.13
CA THR A 28 13.40 -4.07 -2.14
C THR A 28 12.75 -5.36 -2.58
N ASN A 29 12.05 -6.04 -1.67
CA ASN A 29 11.36 -7.28 -1.98
C ASN A 29 10.23 -6.94 -2.96
N THR A 30 10.58 -6.91 -4.25
CA THR A 30 9.72 -6.48 -5.36
C THR A 30 8.46 -7.33 -5.41
N ALA A 31 8.54 -8.61 -5.05
CA ALA A 31 7.38 -9.51 -4.98
C ALA A 31 6.30 -9.00 -4.04
N SER A 32 6.70 -8.39 -2.92
CA SER A 32 5.76 -7.73 -2.00
C SER A 32 5.25 -6.39 -2.55
N ALA A 33 6.09 -5.66 -3.30
CA ALA A 33 5.72 -4.38 -3.90
C ALA A 33 4.69 -4.54 -5.04
N SER A 34 4.87 -5.53 -5.93
CA SER A 34 3.94 -5.85 -7.02
C SER A 34 2.57 -6.24 -6.48
N LEU A 35 2.53 -7.13 -5.48
CA LEU A 35 1.27 -7.55 -4.85
C LEU A 35 0.58 -6.38 -4.14
N TYR A 36 1.34 -5.52 -3.46
CA TYR A 36 0.79 -4.33 -2.85
C TYR A 36 0.18 -3.38 -3.89
N ALA A 37 0.92 -3.08 -4.96
CA ALA A 37 0.46 -2.19 -6.02
C ALA A 37 -0.81 -2.71 -6.71
N VAL A 38 -0.86 -4.01 -7.00
CA VAL A 38 -2.05 -4.67 -7.60
C VAL A 38 -3.26 -4.59 -6.68
N ASN A 39 -3.10 -4.86 -5.38
CA ASN A 39 -4.21 -4.76 -4.42
C ASN A 39 -4.69 -3.32 -4.21
N ALA A 40 -3.76 -2.37 -4.14
CA ALA A 40 -4.10 -0.96 -3.99
C ALA A 40 -4.86 -0.45 -5.22
N ALA A 41 -4.37 -0.76 -6.42
CA ALA A 41 -5.00 -0.37 -7.67
C ALA A 41 -6.39 -1.00 -7.83
N SER A 42 -6.57 -2.27 -7.45
CA SER A 42 -7.85 -2.94 -7.58
C SER A 42 -8.91 -2.36 -6.63
N LEU A 43 -8.55 -2.12 -5.37
CA LEU A 43 -9.46 -1.47 -4.41
C LEU A 43 -9.79 -0.05 -4.82
N ALA A 44 -8.81 0.74 -5.25
CA ALA A 44 -9.04 2.10 -5.75
C ALA A 44 -9.98 2.09 -6.96
N THR A 45 -9.79 1.16 -7.90
CA THR A 45 -10.65 1.01 -9.07
C THR A 45 -12.09 0.70 -8.65
N ALA A 46 -12.31 -0.26 -7.75
CA ALA A 46 -13.65 -0.59 -7.26
C ALA A 46 -14.31 0.59 -6.54
N MET A 47 -13.56 1.33 -5.71
CA MET A 47 -14.08 2.53 -5.05
C MET A 47 -14.52 3.58 -6.07
N THR A 48 -13.63 3.93 -7.01
CA THR A 48 -13.91 4.93 -8.05
C THR A 48 -15.08 4.52 -8.94
N TYR A 49 -15.16 3.24 -9.32
CA TYR A 49 -16.27 2.68 -10.09
C TYR A 49 -17.59 2.89 -9.35
N CYS A 50 -17.70 2.41 -8.12
CA CYS A 50 -18.94 2.52 -7.34
C CYS A 50 -19.32 3.96 -7.04
N MET A 51 -18.33 4.84 -6.82
CA MET A 51 -18.56 6.27 -6.66
C MET A 51 -19.13 6.92 -7.92
N LYS A 52 -18.61 6.54 -9.09
CA LYS A 52 -19.09 7.04 -10.39
C LYS A 52 -20.53 6.60 -10.66
N VAL A 53 -20.88 5.35 -10.34
CA VAL A 53 -22.20 4.78 -10.69
C VAL A 53 -23.28 5.14 -9.66
N HIS A 54 -22.94 5.20 -8.37
CA HIS A 54 -23.92 5.32 -7.28
C HIS A 54 -23.72 6.52 -6.36
N GLY A 55 -22.67 7.32 -6.57
CA GLY A 55 -22.31 8.43 -5.70
C GLY A 55 -21.46 8.01 -4.49
N PRO A 56 -21.26 8.92 -3.51
CA PRO A 56 -20.25 8.75 -2.46
C PRO A 56 -20.37 7.47 -1.63
N LEU A 57 -19.23 6.89 -1.24
CA LEU A 57 -19.11 5.71 -0.35
C LEU A 57 -19.41 6.08 1.10
N ARG A 58 -20.67 6.39 1.41
CA ARG A 58 -21.14 6.61 2.78
C ARG A 58 -21.71 5.32 3.36
N VAL A 59 -21.63 5.16 4.68
CA VAL A 59 -22.26 4.03 5.38
C VAL A 59 -23.76 4.02 5.06
N GLY A 60 -24.28 2.85 4.65
CA GLY A 60 -25.67 2.64 4.25
C GLY A 60 -26.00 3.12 2.83
N SER A 61 -25.04 3.65 2.08
CA SER A 61 -25.28 4.11 0.71
C SER A 61 -25.27 2.99 -0.32
N ARG A 62 -25.85 3.26 -1.50
CA ARG A 62 -25.73 2.38 -2.67
C ARG A 62 -24.28 2.20 -3.12
N GLY A 63 -23.45 3.24 -2.98
CA GLY A 63 -22.01 3.15 -3.29
C GLY A 63 -21.29 2.13 -2.40
N GLU A 64 -21.57 2.13 -1.09
CA GLU A 64 -21.00 1.15 -0.16
C GLU A 64 -21.43 -0.28 -0.50
N ALA A 65 -22.72 -0.48 -0.82
CA ALA A 65 -23.23 -1.80 -1.22
C ALA A 65 -22.51 -2.32 -2.48
N CYS A 66 -22.41 -1.49 -3.52
CA CYS A 66 -21.63 -1.78 -4.72
C CYS A 66 -20.18 -2.12 -4.39
N PHE A 67 -19.51 -1.34 -3.52
CA PHE A 67 -18.11 -1.57 -3.20
C PHE A 67 -17.90 -2.92 -2.48
N ARG A 68 -18.82 -3.29 -1.58
CA ARG A 68 -18.79 -4.60 -0.92
C ARG A 68 -18.92 -5.74 -1.93
N GLU A 69 -19.81 -5.61 -2.90
CA GLU A 69 -20.00 -6.63 -3.94
C GLU A 69 -18.82 -6.66 -4.93
N ALA A 70 -18.32 -5.50 -5.36
CA ALA A 70 -17.11 -5.36 -6.16
C ALA A 70 -15.90 -6.04 -5.50
N ARG A 71 -15.74 -5.92 -4.18
CA ARG A 71 -14.67 -6.63 -3.44
C ARG A 71 -14.78 -8.15 -3.54
N ASN A 72 -15.99 -8.70 -3.59
CA ASN A 72 -16.19 -10.14 -3.79
C ASN A 72 -15.78 -10.56 -5.21
N LEU A 73 -16.10 -9.74 -6.22
CA LEU A 73 -15.64 -9.96 -7.59
C LEU A 73 -14.10 -9.90 -7.69
N LEU A 74 -13.47 -8.95 -7.01
CA LEU A 74 -12.01 -8.85 -6.98
C LEU A 74 -11.33 -10.06 -6.31
N ALA A 75 -11.98 -10.67 -5.32
CA ALA A 75 -11.45 -11.86 -4.65
C ALA A 75 -11.30 -13.06 -5.59
N SER A 76 -12.19 -13.19 -6.58
CA SER A 76 -12.14 -14.25 -7.59
C SER A 76 -11.36 -13.87 -8.86
N TYR A 77 -10.96 -12.61 -9.03
CA TYR A 77 -10.24 -12.12 -10.22
C TYR A 77 -8.82 -12.70 -10.39
N GLY A 78 -8.21 -13.23 -9.33
CA GLY A 78 -6.86 -13.80 -9.40
C GLY A 78 -5.74 -12.75 -9.31
N LEU A 79 -5.92 -11.72 -8.48
CA LEU A 79 -4.96 -10.63 -8.26
C LEU A 79 -3.55 -11.11 -7.90
N LYS A 80 -3.42 -12.20 -7.14
CA LYS A 80 -2.12 -12.80 -6.79
C LYS A 80 -1.36 -13.30 -8.03
N THR A 81 -2.06 -13.92 -8.97
CA THR A 81 -1.49 -14.38 -10.24
C THR A 81 -1.08 -13.20 -11.12
N HIS A 82 -1.88 -12.12 -11.15
CA HIS A 82 -1.48 -10.88 -11.82
C HIS A 82 -0.21 -10.28 -11.20
N ALA A 83 -0.13 -10.18 -9.88
CA ALA A 83 1.05 -9.67 -9.20
C ALA A 83 2.30 -10.50 -9.52
N ALA A 84 2.20 -11.83 -9.53
CA ALA A 84 3.31 -12.72 -9.88
C ALA A 84 3.78 -12.52 -11.34
N ARG A 85 2.87 -12.29 -12.28
CA ARG A 85 3.23 -12.00 -13.68
C ARG A 85 3.93 -10.65 -13.83
N ILE A 86 3.43 -9.62 -13.14
CA ILE A 86 4.05 -8.29 -13.12
C ILE A 86 5.45 -8.37 -12.52
N GLU A 87 5.59 -9.11 -11.43
CA GLU A 87 6.88 -9.35 -10.77
C GLU A 87 7.91 -9.96 -11.73
N GLN A 88 7.53 -11.03 -12.44
CA GLN A 88 8.40 -11.66 -13.43
C GLN A 88 8.76 -10.70 -14.58
N ALA A 89 7.80 -9.90 -15.03
CA ALA A 89 8.02 -8.91 -16.10
C ALA A 89 8.88 -7.71 -15.65
N CYS A 90 8.82 -7.35 -14.36
CA CYS A 90 9.45 -6.17 -13.78
C CYS A 90 10.46 -6.55 -12.69
N HIS A 91 11.34 -7.51 -12.97
CA HIS A 91 12.29 -8.04 -11.97
C HIS A 91 13.51 -7.14 -11.72
N GLU A 92 13.81 -6.18 -12.60
CA GLU A 92 14.96 -5.30 -12.48
C GLU A 92 14.72 -4.17 -11.46
N PRO A 93 15.38 -4.17 -10.28
CA PRO A 93 15.05 -3.22 -9.21
C PRO A 93 15.25 -1.75 -9.61
N ALA A 94 16.29 -1.47 -10.41
CA ALA A 94 16.60 -0.12 -10.89
C ALA A 94 15.55 0.44 -11.87
N GLN A 95 14.76 -0.43 -12.49
CA GLN A 95 13.72 -0.06 -13.46
C GLN A 95 12.30 -0.38 -12.96
N PHE A 96 12.17 -0.88 -11.73
CA PHE A 96 10.92 -1.42 -11.21
C PHE A 96 9.76 -0.43 -11.33
N ASN A 97 9.94 0.80 -10.84
CA ASN A 97 8.90 1.83 -10.87
C ASN A 97 8.49 2.19 -12.31
N THR A 98 9.46 2.35 -13.20
CA THR A 98 9.21 2.62 -14.62
C THR A 98 8.45 1.46 -15.29
N CYS A 99 8.79 0.22 -14.94
CA CYS A 99 8.16 -0.97 -15.49
C CYS A 99 6.75 -1.21 -14.95
N ILE A 100 6.53 -1.07 -13.64
CA ILE A 100 5.26 -1.42 -12.99
C ILE A 100 4.14 -0.44 -13.30
N THR A 101 4.43 0.86 -13.48
CA THR A 101 3.40 1.88 -13.76
C THR A 101 2.49 1.52 -14.95
N PRO A 102 3.00 1.19 -16.16
CA PRO A 102 2.14 0.78 -17.26
C PRO A 102 1.45 -0.58 -17.05
N GLN A 103 2.02 -1.48 -16.23
CA GLN A 103 1.36 -2.74 -15.86
C GLN A 103 0.11 -2.48 -15.02
N ILE A 104 0.22 -1.59 -14.03
CA ILE A 104 -0.90 -1.20 -13.18
C ILE A 104 -1.96 -0.45 -13.99
N GLY A 105 -1.55 0.44 -14.91
CA GLY A 105 -2.49 1.13 -15.80
C GLY A 105 -3.34 0.16 -16.64
N ARG A 106 -2.73 -0.89 -17.20
CA ARG A 106 -3.47 -1.95 -17.92
C ARG A 106 -4.42 -2.71 -17.01
N LEU A 107 -3.96 -3.12 -15.83
CA LEU A 107 -4.81 -3.79 -14.85
C LEU A 107 -6.04 -2.94 -14.50
N VAL A 108 -5.89 -1.63 -14.29
CA VAL A 108 -7.02 -0.74 -13.98
C VAL A 108 -8.03 -0.71 -15.13
N MET A 109 -7.58 -0.68 -16.38
CA MET A 109 -8.49 -0.74 -17.53
C MET A 109 -9.24 -2.06 -17.59
N GLU A 110 -8.55 -3.19 -17.40
CA GLU A 110 -9.16 -4.53 -17.37
C GLU A 110 -10.19 -4.66 -16.23
N LEU A 111 -9.86 -4.16 -15.04
CA LEU A 111 -10.75 -4.20 -13.89
C LEU A 111 -12.01 -3.34 -14.08
N ASN A 112 -11.90 -2.17 -14.71
CA ASN A 112 -13.08 -1.36 -15.04
C ASN A 112 -14.00 -2.10 -16.02
N ALA A 113 -13.44 -2.71 -17.07
CA ALA A 113 -14.23 -3.51 -18.00
C ALA A 113 -14.91 -4.69 -17.30
N HIS A 114 -14.19 -5.39 -16.43
CA HIS A 114 -14.73 -6.51 -15.65
C HIS A 114 -15.88 -6.08 -14.74
N LEU A 115 -15.75 -4.93 -14.05
CA LEU A 115 -16.81 -4.38 -13.19
C LEU A 115 -18.01 -3.91 -14.00
N ASP A 116 -17.83 -3.39 -15.22
CA ASP A 116 -18.94 -3.06 -16.11
C ASP A 116 -19.69 -4.30 -16.59
N GLU A 117 -18.99 -5.37 -16.96
CA GLU A 117 -19.60 -6.64 -17.39
C GLU A 117 -20.35 -7.35 -16.25
N ARG A 118 -19.81 -7.28 -15.03
CA ARG A 118 -20.33 -7.97 -13.85
C ARG A 118 -21.13 -7.08 -12.91
N ARG A 119 -21.51 -5.88 -13.37
CA ARG A 119 -22.07 -4.76 -12.60
C ARG A 119 -22.56 -5.17 -11.18
N PRO A 120 -21.76 -4.85 -10.15
CA PRO A 120 -22.15 -5.02 -8.75
C PRO A 120 -23.14 -3.95 -8.27
#